data_AF-A0A9E3BWA0-F1
#
_entry.id   AF-A0A9E3BWA0-F1
#
_cell.length_a   1.000
_cell.length_b   1.000
_cell.length_c   1.000
_cell.angle_alpha   90.00
_cell.angle_beta   90.00
_cell.angle_gamma   90.00
#
_symmetry.space_group_name_H-M   'P 1'
#
loop_
_entity.id
_entity.type
_entity.pdbx_description
1 polymer ?
#
loop_
_entity_poly.entity_id
_entity_poly.type
_entity_poly.pdbx_seq_one_letter_code
_entity_poly.pdbx_strand_id
1 'polypeptide(L)'
;MYSDYLEDALDPATRDAMQAFLAERPESAAELIAFERTLALVRRLPPREPSLDLWREFAPRMAEYQAERRMSLGQRVRLNWLRMLSQFSAGLILWTHALASRTHARLERYLLHDPLTHFQRNDLGEMG
;
A
#
# COMPACT_ATOMS: atom_id res chain seq x y z
N MET A 1 30.88 2.87 6.11
CA MET A 1 32.19 3.05 6.77
C MET A 1 32.44 2.01 7.86
N TYR A 2 31.66 1.96 8.96
CA TYR A 2 31.83 0.90 9.97
C TYR A 2 31.44 -0.50 9.47
N SER A 3 30.36 -0.62 8.67
CA SER A 3 30.02 -1.89 7.99
C SER A 3 31.17 -2.38 7.12
N ASP A 4 31.71 -1.48 6.30
CA ASP A 4 32.77 -1.79 5.34
C ASP A 4 34.08 -2.20 6.05
N TYR A 5 34.36 -1.61 7.23
CA TYR A 5 35.48 -2.02 8.07
C TYR A 5 35.31 -3.45 8.59
N LEU A 6 34.11 -3.81 9.07
CA LEU A 6 33.78 -5.13 9.59
C LEU A 6 33.69 -6.22 8.50
N GLU A 7 33.33 -5.82 7.28
CA GLU A 7 33.22 -6.69 6.11
C GLU A 7 34.54 -6.80 5.33
N ASP A 8 35.62 -6.18 5.82
CA ASP A 8 36.93 -6.14 5.14
C ASP A 8 36.86 -5.55 3.71
N ALA A 9 35.95 -4.60 3.51
CA ALA A 9 35.68 -3.95 2.23
C ALA A 9 36.35 -2.57 2.10
N LEU A 10 37.05 -2.10 3.14
CA LEU A 10 37.81 -0.85 3.08
C LEU A 10 39.16 -1.05 2.38
N ASP A 11 39.59 -0.04 1.63
CA ASP A 11 40.94 0.01 1.13
C ASP A 11 41.96 0.15 2.29
N PRO A 12 43.23 -0.25 2.08
CA PRO A 12 44.23 -0.27 3.14
C PRO A 12 44.45 1.09 3.83
N ALA A 13 44.43 2.20 3.08
CA ALA A 13 44.69 3.52 3.65
C ALA A 13 43.53 3.97 4.56
N THR A 14 42.28 3.72 4.14
CA THR A 14 41.09 3.99 4.97
C THR A 14 41.01 3.07 6.19
N ARG A 15 41.46 1.82 6.06
CA ARG A 15 41.58 0.88 7.18
C ARG A 15 42.56 1.38 8.23
N ASP A 16 43.74 1.83 7.83
CA ASP A 16 44.76 2.35 8.74
C ASP A 16 44.27 3.62 9.46
N ALA A 17 43.58 4.51 8.73
CA ALA A 17 42.96 5.69 9.32
C ALA A 17 41.88 5.34 10.36
N MET A 18 41.06 4.31 10.09
CA MET A 18 40.07 3.82 11.05
C MET A 18 40.75 3.21 12.28
N GLN A 19 41.84 2.45 12.10
CA GLN A 19 42.59 1.88 13.23
C GLN A 19 43.22 2.96 14.11
N ALA A 20 43.81 3.99 13.50
CA ALA A 20 44.34 5.14 14.23
C ALA A 20 43.24 5.85 15.03
N PHE A 21 42.07 6.09 14.41
CA PHE A 21 40.92 6.68 15.09
C PHE A 21 40.45 5.85 16.30
N LEU A 22 40.38 4.53 16.17
CA LEU A 22 39.98 3.64 17.26
C LEU A 22 41.03 3.59 18.38
N ALA A 23 42.31 3.72 18.05
CA ALA A 23 43.39 3.81 19.04
C ALA A 23 43.33 5.12 19.84
N GLU A 24 42.94 6.23 19.21
CA GLU A 24 42.77 7.53 19.86
C GLU A 24 41.49 7.61 20.70
N ARG A 25 40.48 6.79 20.39
CA ARG A 25 39.15 6.82 21.03
C ARG A 25 38.77 5.46 21.61
N PRO A 26 39.21 5.16 22.85
CA PRO A 26 38.98 3.86 23.48
C PRO A 26 37.48 3.54 23.67
N GLU A 27 36.63 4.55 23.83
CA GLU A 27 35.17 4.35 23.95
C GLU A 27 34.56 3.82 22.65
N SER A 28 34.92 4.41 21.50
CA SER A 28 34.47 3.93 20.18
C SER A 28 35.04 2.53 19.86
N ALA A 29 36.27 2.24 20.28
CA ALA A 29 36.83 0.90 20.18
C ALA A 29 36.07 -0.12 21.03
N ALA A 30 35.70 0.23 22.26
CA ALA A 30 34.92 -0.64 23.14
C ALA A 30 33.51 -0.93 22.57
N GLU A 31 32.84 0.08 21.99
CA GLU A 31 31.57 -0.09 21.29
C GLU A 31 31.69 -1.05 20.10
N LEU A 32 32.74 -0.89 19.28
CA LEU A 32 32.98 -1.76 18.13
C LEU A 32 33.22 -3.21 18.56
N ILE A 33 34.03 -3.43 19.60
CA ILE A 33 34.28 -4.77 20.17
C ILE A 33 32.98 -5.39 20.71
N ALA A 34 32.15 -4.60 21.40
CA ALA A 34 30.86 -5.09 21.90
C ALA A 34 29.91 -5.47 20.75
N PHE A 35 29.92 -4.69 19.67
CA PHE A 35 29.14 -4.98 18.47
C PHE A 35 29.64 -6.25 17.76
N GLU A 36 30.95 -6.41 17.58
CA GLU A 36 31.56 -7.62 17.00
C GLU A 36 31.21 -8.87 17.80
N ARG A 37 31.23 -8.80 19.13
CA ARG A 37 30.80 -9.90 20.01
C ARG A 37 29.34 -10.25 19.78
N THR A 38 28.48 -9.24 19.63
CA THR A 38 27.05 -9.45 19.35
C THR A 38 26.85 -10.12 17.99
N LEU A 39 27.54 -9.65 16.95
CA LEU A 39 27.51 -10.28 15.62
C LEU A 39 28.01 -11.72 15.65
N ALA A 40 29.08 -12.01 16.41
CA ALA A 40 29.59 -13.36 16.58
C ALA A 40 28.56 -14.29 17.24
N LEU A 41 27.77 -13.79 18.21
CA LEU A 41 26.67 -14.55 18.80
C LEU A 41 25.54 -14.79 17.79
N VAL A 42 25.15 -13.78 17.02
CA VAL A 42 24.11 -13.92 15.98
C VAL A 42 24.53 -14.92 14.91
N ARG A 43 25.79 -14.90 14.47
CA ARG A 43 26.34 -15.84 13.48
C ARG A 43 26.37 -17.29 13.97
N ARG A 44 26.36 -17.52 15.28
CA ARG A 44 26.28 -18.87 15.88
C ARG A 44 24.86 -19.41 15.99
N LEU A 45 23.85 -18.57 15.77
CA LEU A 45 22.47 -19.05 15.77
C LEU A 45 22.27 -20.02 14.60
N PRO A 46 21.51 -21.11 14.80
CA PRO A 46 21.21 -22.02 13.72
C PRO A 46 20.51 -21.26 12.58
N PRO A 47 20.86 -21.54 11.30
CA PRO A 47 20.18 -20.92 10.18
C PRO A 47 18.71 -21.27 10.27
N ARG A 48 17.87 -20.25 10.48
CA ARG A 48 16.43 -20.41 10.53
C ARG A 48 15.90 -20.21 9.12
N GLU A 49 15.27 -21.24 8.59
CA GLU A 49 14.56 -21.13 7.32
C GLU A 49 13.44 -20.09 7.50
N PRO A 50 13.38 -19.04 6.67
CA PRO A 50 12.34 -18.04 6.78
C PRO A 50 11.00 -18.72 6.53
N SER A 51 10.15 -18.76 7.56
CA SER A 51 8.83 -19.39 7.52
C SER A 51 7.86 -18.74 6.54
N LEU A 52 8.18 -17.54 6.08
CA LEU A 52 7.39 -16.74 5.16
C LEU A 52 8.29 -16.30 4.00
N ASP A 53 7.84 -16.59 2.79
CA ASP A 53 8.43 -16.02 1.58
C ASP A 53 8.02 -14.55 1.48
N LEU A 54 8.72 -13.69 2.24
CA LEU A 54 8.54 -12.25 2.21
C LEU A 54 8.82 -11.68 0.81
N TRP A 55 9.61 -12.37 -0.02
CA TRP A 55 9.89 -11.91 -1.37
C TRP A 55 8.63 -11.85 -2.23
N ARG A 56 7.66 -12.76 -2.05
CA ARG A 56 6.36 -12.66 -2.74
C ARG A 56 5.60 -11.38 -2.43
N GLU A 57 5.70 -10.87 -1.21
CA GLU A 57 5.02 -9.64 -0.80
C GLU A 57 5.79 -8.38 -1.24
N PHE A 58 7.12 -8.44 -1.19
CA PHE A 58 7.99 -7.29 -1.50
C PHE A 58 8.31 -7.16 -3.00
N ALA A 59 8.39 -8.26 -3.75
CA ALA A 59 8.67 -8.28 -5.19
C ALA A 59 7.75 -7.35 -6.00
N PRO A 60 6.41 -7.34 -5.82
CA PRO A 60 5.54 -6.43 -6.58
C PRO A 60 5.84 -4.95 -6.25
N ARG A 61 6.05 -4.62 -4.96
CA ARG A 61 6.39 -3.25 -4.54
C ARG A 61 7.74 -2.79 -5.08
N MET A 62 8.72 -3.68 -5.11
CA MET A 62 10.03 -3.40 -5.70
C MET A 62 9.95 -3.24 -7.22
N ALA A 63 9.11 -4.03 -7.90
CA ALA A 63 8.87 -3.89 -9.32
C ALA A 63 8.21 -2.54 -9.65
N GLU A 64 7.24 -2.10 -8.84
CA GLU A 64 6.63 -0.78 -8.94
C GLU A 64 7.66 0.34 -8.76
N TYR A 65 8.50 0.26 -7.72
CA TYR A 65 9.56 1.24 -7.48
C TYR A 65 10.59 1.31 -8.63
N GLN A 66 11.00 0.16 -9.16
CA GLN A 66 11.90 0.12 -10.32
C GLN A 66 11.23 0.66 -11.59
N ALA A 67 9.94 0.37 -11.79
CA ALA A 67 9.17 0.92 -12.90
C ALA A 67 9.06 2.46 -12.79
N GLU A 68 8.82 2.99 -11.60
CA GLU A 68 8.79 4.44 -11.34
C GLU A 68 10.13 5.11 -11.61
N ARG A 69 11.26 4.48 -11.25
CA ARG A 69 12.61 5.00 -11.57
C ARG A 69 12.91 5.02 -13.06
N ARG A 70 12.30 4.11 -13.85
CA ARG A 70 12.47 4.06 -15.31
C ARG A 70 11.49 4.95 -16.08
N MET A 71 10.44 5.44 -15.42
CA MET A 71 9.42 6.28 -16.05
C MET A 71 9.84 7.74 -16.17
N SER A 72 9.69 8.30 -17.37
CA SER A 72 9.82 9.74 -17.59
C SER A 72 8.67 10.50 -16.91
N LEU A 73 8.89 11.79 -16.60
CA LEU A 73 7.89 12.66 -15.96
C LEU A 73 6.53 12.63 -16.69
N GLY A 74 6.53 12.56 -18.03
CA GLY A 74 5.30 12.47 -18.83
C GLY A 74 4.53 11.16 -18.63
N GLN A 75 5.21 10.04 -18.46
CA GLN A 75 4.57 8.75 -18.17
C GLN A 75 3.94 8.76 -16.78
N ARG A 76 4.57 9.39 -15.79
CA ARG A 76 4.02 9.55 -14.43
C ARG A 76 2.73 10.37 -14.42
N VAL A 77 2.70 11.49 -15.15
CA VAL A 77 1.50 12.32 -15.30
C VAL A 77 0.37 11.55 -15.97
N ARG A 78 0.67 10.79 -17.04
CA ARG A 78 -0.33 9.96 -17.73
C ARG A 78 -0.90 8.86 -16.82
N LEU A 79 -0.08 8.21 -16.01
CA LEU A 79 -0.50 7.15 -15.10
C LEU A 79 -1.38 7.70 -13.97
N ASN A 80 -1.02 8.86 -13.42
CA ASN A 80 -1.85 9.56 -12.42
C ASN A 80 -3.18 10.03 -13.01
N TRP A 81 -3.19 10.51 -14.25
CA TRP A 81 -4.42 10.89 -14.94
C TRP A 81 -5.37 9.70 -15.15
N LEU A 82 -4.84 8.55 -15.58
CA LEU A 82 -5.61 7.32 -15.73
C LEU A 82 -6.16 6.81 -14.39
N ARG A 83 -5.36 6.87 -13.32
CA ARG A 83 -5.84 6.52 -11.97
C ARG A 83 -6.97 7.45 -11.51
N MET A 84 -6.85 8.75 -11.74
CA MET A 84 -7.89 9.72 -11.39
C MET A 84 -9.20 9.46 -12.15
N LEU A 85 -9.13 9.15 -13.45
CA LEU A 85 -10.28 8.74 -14.26
C LEU A 85 -10.93 7.45 -13.75
N SER A 86 -10.13 6.48 -13.31
CA SER A 86 -10.65 5.22 -12.75
C SER A 86 -11.37 5.42 -11.41
N GLN A 87 -10.90 6.34 -10.57
CA GLN A 87 -11.58 6.69 -9.33
C GLN A 87 -12.87 7.45 -9.60
N PHE A 88 -12.88 8.32 -10.61
CA PHE A 88 -14.09 9.02 -11.03
C PHE A 88 -15.15 8.05 -11.56
N SER A 89 -14.78 7.07 -12.39
CA SER A 89 -15.73 6.07 -12.88
C SER A 89 -16.27 5.17 -11.76
N ALA A 90 -15.41 4.75 -10.81
CA ALA A 90 -15.85 4.01 -9.63
C ALA A 90 -16.85 4.82 -8.77
N GLY A 91 -16.57 6.11 -8.57
CA GLY A 91 -17.49 7.03 -7.89
C GLY A 91 -18.80 7.23 -8.65
N LEU A 92 -18.75 7.27 -9.99
CA LEU A 92 -19.92 7.44 -10.85
C LEU A 92 -20.81 6.19 -10.83
N ILE A 93 -20.23 4.99 -10.77
CA ILE A 93 -20.95 3.73 -10.58
C ILE A 93 -21.66 3.70 -9.23
N LEU A 94 -20.98 4.14 -8.15
CA LEU A 94 -21.60 4.21 -6.83
C LEU A 94 -22.71 5.26 -6.79
N TRP A 95 -22.52 6.40 -7.47
CA TRP A 95 -23.54 7.45 -7.57
C TRP A 95 -24.77 7.01 -8.37
N THR A 96 -24.59 6.35 -9.52
CA THR A 96 -25.72 5.81 -10.30
C THR A 96 -26.45 4.72 -9.52
N HIS A 97 -25.72 3.87 -8.79
CA HIS A 97 -26.32 2.87 -7.92
C HIS A 97 -27.12 3.51 -6.77
N ALA A 98 -26.59 4.54 -6.13
CA ALA A 98 -27.28 5.29 -5.08
C ALA A 98 -28.50 6.08 -5.60
N LEU A 99 -28.42 6.60 -6.83
CA LEU A 99 -29.53 7.29 -7.49
C LEU A 99 -30.63 6.28 -7.88
N ALA A 100 -30.27 5.11 -8.40
CA ALA A 100 -31.18 4.02 -8.71
C ALA A 100 -31.90 3.52 -7.45
N SER A 101 -31.19 3.32 -6.33
CA SER A 101 -31.82 2.89 -5.08
C SER A 101 -32.74 3.96 -4.48
N ARG A 102 -32.38 5.25 -4.55
CA ARG A 102 -33.24 6.36 -4.12
C ARG A 102 -34.48 6.54 -4.99
N THR A 103 -34.35 6.35 -6.30
CA THR A 103 -35.49 6.44 -7.23
C THR A 103 -36.43 5.25 -7.06
N HIS A 104 -35.91 4.05 -6.85
CA HIS A 104 -36.72 2.86 -6.52
C HIS A 104 -37.51 3.05 -5.22
N ALA A 105 -36.84 3.49 -4.14
CA ALA A 105 -37.50 3.77 -2.85
C ALA A 105 -38.48 4.97 -2.87
N ARG A 106 -38.40 5.82 -3.90
CA ARG A 106 -39.35 6.93 -4.12
C ARG A 106 -40.52 6.47 -4.97
N LEU A 107 -40.28 5.65 -6.00
CA LEU A 107 -41.31 5.05 -6.84
C LEU A 107 -42.19 4.05 -6.07
N GLU A 108 -41.61 3.20 -5.21
CA GLU A 108 -42.37 2.32 -4.32
C GLU A 108 -43.32 3.11 -3.39
N ARG A 109 -42.88 4.27 -2.88
CA ARG A 109 -43.73 5.15 -2.06
C ARG A 109 -44.90 5.75 -2.84
N TYR A 110 -44.75 6.01 -4.14
CA TYR A 110 -45.85 6.49 -4.98
C TYR A 110 -46.74 5.35 -5.49
N LEU A 111 -46.20 4.16 -5.74
CA LEU A 111 -46.97 2.97 -6.14
C LEU A 111 -47.82 2.40 -4.98
N LEU A 112 -47.36 2.51 -3.74
CA LEU A 112 -48.15 2.17 -2.54
C LEU A 112 -49.18 3.27 -2.19
N HIS A 113 -48.99 4.50 -2.67
CA HIS A 113 -49.94 5.60 -2.57
C HIS A 113 -50.59 5.88 -3.92
N ASP A 114 -51.12 4.85 -4.58
CA ASP A 114 -51.94 5.04 -5.76
C ASP A 114 -53.41 5.33 -5.35
N PRO A 115 -53.91 6.57 -5.45
CA PRO A 115 -55.34 6.86 -5.25
C PRO A 115 -56.21 6.39 -6.42
N LEU A 116 -55.65 5.83 -7.50
CA LEU A 116 -56.40 5.48 -8.71
C LEU A 116 -57.23 4.20 -8.60
N THR A 117 -57.16 3.46 -7.49
CA THR A 117 -58.09 2.34 -7.24
C THR A 117 -59.47 2.77 -6.76
N HIS A 118 -59.71 4.07 -6.48
CA HIS A 118 -61.02 4.54 -6.05
C HIS A 118 -62.01 4.89 -7.18
N PHE A 119 -61.59 4.90 -8.45
CA PHE A 119 -62.46 5.35 -9.56
C PHE A 119 -63.15 4.24 -10.37
N GLN A 120 -63.03 2.97 -9.98
CA GLN A 120 -63.62 1.86 -10.76
C GLN A 120 -64.75 1.09 -10.05
N ARG A 121 -65.34 1.63 -8.97
CA ARG A 121 -66.39 0.93 -8.18
C ARG A 121 -67.73 1.67 -8.04
N ASN A 122 -68.02 2.69 -8.86
CA ASN A 122 -69.29 3.42 -8.78
C ASN A 122 -70.20 3.36 -10.02
N ASP A 123 -69.90 2.54 -11.05
CA ASP A 123 -70.73 2.46 -12.27
C ASP A 123 -71.58 1.17 -12.40
N LEU A 124 -71.78 0.40 -11.33
CA LEU A 124 -72.58 -0.84 -11.39
C LEU A 124 -73.63 -0.98 -10.26
N GLY A 125 -74.16 0.15 -9.77
CA GLY A 125 -74.98 0.16 -8.55
C GLY A 125 -76.35 0.83 -8.60
N GLU A 126 -76.80 1.40 -9.72
CA GLU A 126 -78.15 2.00 -9.81
C GLU A 126 -78.85 1.63 -11.12
N MET A 127 -79.29 0.37 -11.22
CA MET A 127 -80.46 -0.03 -12.00
C MET A 127 -81.18 -1.13 -11.23
N GLY A 128 -82.08 -0.71 -10.34
CA GLY A 128 -82.99 -1.57 -9.57
C GLY A 128 -84.16 -0.74 -9.09
#